data_AF-A0A1F8FMF6-F1
#
_entry.id   AF-A0A1F8FMF6-F1
#
_cell.length_a   1.000
_cell.length_b   1.000
_cell.length_c   1.000
_cell.angle_alpha   90.00
_cell.angle_beta   90.00
_cell.angle_gamma   90.00
#
_symmetry.space_group_name_H-M   'P 1'
#
loop_
_entity.id
_entity.type
_entity.pdbx_description
1 polymer ?
#
loop_
_entity_poly.entity_id
_entity_poly.type
_entity_poly.pdbx_seq_one_letter_code
_entity_poly.pdbx_strand_id
1 'polypeptide(L)'
;MNKELLETGADMQKTPEENNYQKYLALGGIINEADYNNALERIKSFHSLTKTLILQAVNIAKYAGIELQNIEDGLDSRVMLYGILRIDIKPEGVEYYHSSMSDQKIFVEALRMLEDTESVDKMIKRHPNISFKYPGRAGQIVGCSKH
;
A
#
# COMPACT_ATOMS: atom_id res chain seq x y z
N MET A 1 -40.15 -44.22 -9.95
CA MET A 1 -39.78 -43.14 -9.01
C MET A 1 -38.90 -42.18 -9.79
N ASN A 2 -39.42 -41.01 -10.13
CA ASN A 2 -38.68 -39.95 -10.81
C ASN A 2 -38.47 -38.79 -9.86
N LYS A 3 -37.21 -38.29 -9.81
CA LYS A 3 -36.74 -36.89 -9.66
C LYS A 3 -35.24 -36.98 -9.34
N GLU A 4 -34.35 -36.92 -10.32
CA GLU A 4 -33.77 -35.71 -10.93
C GLU A 4 -32.97 -34.82 -9.98
N LEU A 5 -31.67 -34.68 -10.32
CA LEU A 5 -30.90 -33.44 -10.43
C LEU A 5 -30.79 -32.52 -9.20
N LEU A 6 -29.55 -32.35 -8.70
CA LEU A 6 -28.76 -31.14 -9.00
C LEU A 6 -27.36 -31.22 -8.38
N GLU A 7 -26.36 -31.39 -9.24
CA GLU A 7 -25.09 -30.71 -9.11
C GLU A 7 -25.35 -29.23 -8.81
N THR A 8 -24.67 -28.65 -7.82
CA THR A 8 -24.06 -27.31 -7.86
C THR A 8 -23.34 -27.18 -6.51
N GLY A 9 -22.07 -27.63 -6.46
CA GLY A 9 -21.16 -27.24 -5.39
C GLY A 9 -21.04 -25.73 -5.45
N ALA A 10 -21.69 -25.06 -4.52
CA ALA A 10 -21.81 -23.62 -4.44
C ALA A 10 -20.45 -22.95 -4.64
N ASP A 11 -20.41 -22.02 -5.59
CA ASP A 11 -19.48 -20.90 -5.59
C ASP A 11 -19.35 -20.41 -4.15
N MET A 12 -18.22 -20.71 -3.50
CA MET A 12 -17.79 -19.95 -2.34
C MET A 12 -17.55 -18.55 -2.87
N GLN A 13 -18.58 -17.71 -2.77
CA GLN A 13 -18.44 -16.27 -2.90
C GLN A 13 -17.38 -15.87 -1.89
N LYS A 14 -16.16 -15.67 -2.41
CA LYS A 14 -15.05 -15.09 -1.67
C LYS A 14 -15.56 -13.86 -0.95
N THR A 15 -15.26 -13.75 0.34
CA THR A 15 -15.72 -12.60 1.12
C THR A 15 -15.17 -11.32 0.48
N PRO A 16 -15.84 -10.16 0.65
CA PRO A 16 -15.38 -8.89 0.08
C PRO A 16 -13.92 -8.56 0.43
N GLU A 17 -13.41 -9.07 1.56
CA GLU A 17 -12.05 -8.89 2.04
C GLU A 17 -11.00 -9.67 1.23
N GLU A 18 -11.31 -10.90 0.77
CA GLU A 18 -10.42 -11.69 -0.09
C GLU A 18 -10.21 -11.05 -1.47
N ASN A 19 -11.06 -10.10 -1.87
CA ASN A 19 -10.89 -9.34 -3.11
C ASN A 19 -9.90 -8.16 -2.93
N ASN A 20 -9.87 -7.53 -1.75
CA ASN A 20 -9.05 -6.32 -1.54
C ASN A 20 -7.55 -6.63 -1.56
N TYR A 21 -7.13 -7.73 -0.94
CA TYR A 21 -5.72 -8.14 -1.00
C TYR A 21 -5.30 -8.50 -2.44
N GLN A 22 -6.17 -9.13 -3.24
CA GLN A 22 -5.89 -9.42 -4.65
C GLN A 22 -5.75 -8.13 -5.48
N LYS A 23 -6.60 -7.12 -5.24
CA LYS A 23 -6.43 -5.79 -5.87
C LYS A 23 -5.11 -5.14 -5.47
N TYR A 24 -4.74 -5.21 -4.19
CA TYR A 24 -3.46 -4.70 -3.71
C TYR A 24 -2.27 -5.37 -4.43
N LEU A 25 -2.28 -6.70 -4.61
CA LEU A 25 -1.29 -7.41 -5.42
C LEU A 25 -1.34 -6.97 -6.89
N ALA A 26 -2.54 -6.77 -7.45
CA ALA A 26 -2.76 -6.23 -8.78
C ALA A 26 -2.40 -4.73 -8.92
N LEU A 27 -1.98 -4.06 -7.84
CA LEU A 27 -1.35 -2.74 -7.85
C LEU A 27 0.18 -2.81 -7.65
N GLY A 28 0.74 -4.02 -7.65
CA GLY A 28 2.17 -4.28 -7.46
C GLY A 28 2.61 -4.33 -6.00
N GLY A 29 1.66 -4.55 -5.08
CA GLY A 29 1.90 -4.75 -3.66
C GLY A 29 2.84 -5.93 -3.36
N ILE A 30 3.62 -5.83 -2.28
CA ILE A 30 4.63 -6.83 -1.92
C ILE A 30 4.57 -7.32 -0.47
N ILE A 31 3.73 -6.70 0.37
CA ILE A 31 3.48 -7.12 1.74
C ILE A 31 2.63 -8.39 1.70
N ASN A 32 2.92 -9.36 2.58
CA ASN A 32 2.13 -10.58 2.65
C ASN A 32 0.72 -10.31 3.22
N GLU A 33 -0.21 -11.23 3.00
CA GLU A 33 -1.62 -11.06 3.34
C GLU A 33 -1.85 -10.85 4.84
N ALA A 34 -1.08 -11.55 5.69
CA ALA A 34 -1.20 -11.44 7.14
C ALA A 34 -0.83 -10.03 7.62
N ASP A 35 0.31 -9.51 7.16
CA ASP A 35 0.77 -8.16 7.50
C ASP A 35 -0.13 -7.07 6.89
N TYR A 36 -0.64 -7.30 5.67
CA TYR A 36 -1.61 -6.43 5.01
C TYR A 36 -2.88 -6.27 5.86
N ASN A 37 -3.49 -7.39 6.26
CA ASN A 37 -4.71 -7.38 7.05
C ASN A 37 -4.46 -6.79 8.45
N ASN A 38 -3.34 -7.17 9.08
CA ASN A 38 -2.97 -6.66 10.40
C ASN A 38 -2.83 -5.14 10.41
N ALA A 39 -2.16 -4.58 9.39
CA ALA A 39 -1.97 -3.13 9.30
C ALA A 39 -3.30 -2.40 9.06
N LEU A 40 -4.22 -2.92 8.24
CA LEU A 40 -5.55 -2.33 8.04
C LEU A 40 -6.43 -2.40 9.30
N GLU A 41 -6.38 -3.50 10.04
CA GLU A 41 -7.09 -3.61 11.33
C GLU A 41 -6.54 -2.61 12.35
N ARG A 42 -5.22 -2.45 12.39
CA ARG A 42 -4.56 -1.49 13.28
C ARG A 42 -4.97 -0.07 12.98
N ILE A 43 -5.18 0.36 11.74
CA ILE A 43 -5.69 1.72 11.47
C ILE A 43 -6.95 2.03 12.30
N LYS A 44 -7.84 1.05 12.48
CA LYS A 44 -9.11 1.22 13.22
C LYS A 44 -8.90 1.43 14.73
N SER A 45 -7.77 0.96 15.28
CA SER A 45 -7.49 0.93 16.71
C SER A 45 -6.17 1.63 17.09
N PHE A 46 -5.46 2.22 16.14
CA PHE A 46 -4.16 2.86 16.36
C PHE A 46 -4.36 4.33 16.70
N HIS A 47 -4.06 4.70 17.95
CA HIS A 47 -4.49 5.99 18.50
C HIS A 47 -3.47 7.12 18.35
N SER A 48 -2.18 6.85 18.07
CA SER A 48 -1.21 7.95 17.93
C SER A 48 0.06 7.58 17.19
N LEU A 49 0.45 8.43 16.24
CA LEU A 49 1.80 8.44 15.66
C LEU A 49 2.68 9.49 16.34
N THR A 50 3.99 9.25 16.34
CA THR A 50 4.96 10.27 16.76
C THR A 50 5.01 11.41 15.76
N LYS A 51 5.28 12.64 16.24
CA LYS A 51 5.42 13.83 15.37
C LYS A 51 6.46 13.62 14.25
N THR A 52 7.52 12.85 14.53
CA THR A 52 8.56 12.53 13.55
C THR A 52 8.02 11.70 12.39
N LEU A 53 7.23 10.65 12.65
CA LEU A 53 6.65 9.82 11.60
C LEU A 53 5.64 10.61 10.76
N ILE A 54 4.83 11.46 11.41
CA ILE A 54 3.89 12.35 10.72
C ILE A 54 4.66 13.29 9.78
N LEU A 55 5.71 13.96 10.29
CA LEU A 55 6.51 14.88 9.48
C LEU A 55 7.20 14.19 8.30
N GLN A 56 7.69 12.97 8.47
CA GLN A 56 8.28 12.18 7.39
C GLN A 56 7.25 11.91 6.29
N ALA A 57 6.07 11.40 6.64
CA ALA A 57 5.00 11.14 5.69
C ALA A 57 4.57 12.41 4.93
N VAL A 58 4.41 13.52 5.65
CA VAL A 58 4.07 14.82 5.07
C VAL A 58 5.13 15.30 4.09
N ASN A 59 6.42 15.16 4.42
CA ASN A 59 7.52 15.56 3.53
C ASN A 59 7.56 14.70 2.26
N ILE A 60 7.30 13.39 2.36
CA ILE A 60 7.22 12.48 1.21
C ILE A 60 6.06 12.88 0.31
N ALA A 61 4.86 13.04 0.88
CA ALA A 61 3.66 13.45 0.14
C ALA A 61 3.86 14.80 -0.56
N LYS A 62 4.40 15.80 0.16
CA LYS A 62 4.69 17.13 -0.38
C LYS A 62 5.68 17.07 -1.54
N TYR A 63 6.75 16.28 -1.42
CA TYR A 63 7.74 16.14 -2.50
C TYR A 63 7.12 15.55 -3.78
N ALA A 64 6.19 14.60 -3.62
CA ALA A 64 5.45 13.96 -4.70
C ALA A 64 4.26 14.77 -5.24
N GLY A 65 3.88 15.88 -4.58
CA GLY A 65 2.69 16.66 -4.96
C GLY A 65 1.38 15.97 -4.59
N ILE A 66 1.37 15.21 -3.50
CA ILE A 66 0.17 14.57 -2.93
C ILE A 66 -0.39 15.49 -1.85
N GLU A 67 -1.68 15.81 -1.96
CA GLU A 67 -2.40 16.59 -0.96
C GLU A 67 -2.94 15.65 0.12
N LEU A 68 -2.46 15.85 1.35
CA LEU A 68 -2.92 15.14 2.55
C LEU A 68 -4.09 15.90 3.18
N GLN A 69 -5.05 15.18 3.73
CA GLN A 69 -6.24 15.72 4.38
C GLN A 69 -6.11 15.62 5.90
N ASN A 70 -6.84 16.46 6.64
CA ASN A 70 -7.07 16.31 8.08
C ASN A 70 -5.81 16.12 8.95
N ILE A 71 -4.69 16.75 8.58
CA ILE A 71 -3.43 16.61 9.32
C ILE A 71 -3.54 17.08 10.78
N GLU A 72 -4.50 17.97 11.07
CA GLU A 72 -4.71 18.56 12.41
C GLU A 72 -5.88 17.94 13.21
N ASP A 73 -6.96 17.48 12.54
CA ASP A 73 -8.22 17.06 13.20
C ASP A 73 -8.52 15.55 13.15
N GLY A 74 -7.70 14.78 12.44
CA GLY A 74 -7.84 13.33 12.31
C GLY A 74 -6.86 12.83 11.27
N LEU A 75 -5.72 12.29 11.71
CA LEU A 75 -4.59 11.92 10.85
C LEU A 75 -5.04 11.23 9.55
N ASP A 76 -4.58 11.74 8.42
CA ASP A 76 -4.80 11.13 7.11
C ASP A 76 -4.51 9.62 7.15
N SER A 77 -5.42 8.79 6.64
CA SER A 77 -5.26 7.32 6.65
C SER A 77 -3.98 6.85 5.97
N ARG A 78 -3.46 7.60 4.99
CA ARG A 78 -2.18 7.30 4.32
C ARG A 78 -1.00 7.52 5.26
N VAL A 79 -1.07 8.56 6.09
CA VAL A 79 -0.07 8.86 7.13
C VAL A 79 -0.13 7.81 8.24
N MET A 80 -1.35 7.44 8.69
CA MET A 80 -1.54 6.40 9.70
C MET A 80 -0.94 5.07 9.26
N LEU A 81 -1.28 4.63 8.04
CA LEU A 81 -0.82 3.35 7.51
C LEU A 81 0.68 3.34 7.24
N TYR A 82 1.25 4.44 6.72
CA TYR A 82 2.71 4.60 6.63
C TYR A 82 3.39 4.38 7.99
N GLY A 83 2.86 4.99 9.04
CA GLY A 83 3.43 4.90 10.38
C GLY A 83 3.36 3.49 10.96
N ILE A 84 2.21 2.81 10.82
CA ILE A 84 2.03 1.40 11.22
C ILE A 84 3.05 0.52 10.50
N LEU A 85 3.11 0.60 9.18
CA LEU A 85 4.06 -0.18 8.38
C LEU A 85 5.52 0.14 8.76
N ARG A 86 5.85 1.41 9.02
CA ARG A 86 7.22 1.80 9.39
C ARG A 86 7.67 1.23 10.73
N ILE A 87 6.74 1.07 11.68
CA ILE A 87 6.99 0.48 13.00
C ILE A 87 7.09 -1.05 12.89
N ASP A 88 6.21 -1.67 12.10
CA ASP A 88 6.09 -3.14 11.98
C ASP A 88 7.14 -3.79 11.08
N ILE A 89 7.72 -3.07 10.10
CA ILE A 89 8.77 -3.60 9.19
C ILE A 89 10.15 -3.76 9.88
N LYS A 90 10.19 -4.02 11.19
CA LYS A 90 11.43 -4.35 11.91
C LYS A 90 11.37 -5.81 12.38
N PRO A 91 12.04 -6.75 11.67
CA PRO A 91 12.19 -8.10 12.21
C PRO A 91 13.00 -8.03 13.50
N GLU A 92 12.50 -8.67 14.55
CA GLU A 92 13.27 -8.90 15.77
C GLU A 92 14.52 -9.74 15.42
N GLY A 93 15.70 -9.32 15.91
CA GLY A 93 16.91 -10.15 15.89
C GLY A 93 17.97 -9.87 14.81
N VAL A 94 17.92 -8.74 14.09
CA VAL A 94 18.96 -8.40 13.10
C VAL A 94 19.72 -7.12 13.47
N GLU A 95 21.00 -7.29 13.83
CA GLU A 95 21.93 -6.25 14.31
C GLU A 95 22.32 -5.22 13.23
N TYR A 96 22.08 -5.51 11.95
CA TYR A 96 22.37 -4.63 10.82
C TYR A 96 21.21 -4.58 9.81
N TYR A 97 20.12 -3.91 10.16
CA TYR A 97 18.91 -3.82 9.32
C TYR A 97 18.79 -2.43 8.66
N HIS A 98 19.76 -2.06 7.83
CA HIS A 98 19.79 -0.72 7.22
C HIS A 98 18.88 -0.53 5.98
N SER A 99 18.20 -1.56 5.45
CA SER A 99 17.86 -1.51 4.00
C SER A 99 16.64 -2.28 3.47
N SER A 100 15.68 -2.76 4.26
CA SER A 100 14.61 -3.58 3.66
C SER A 100 13.63 -2.77 2.77
N MET A 101 13.20 -1.57 3.17
CA MET A 101 12.42 -0.66 2.33
C MET A 101 12.69 0.80 2.68
N SER A 102 12.87 1.67 1.67
CA SER A 102 12.97 3.12 1.89
C SER A 102 11.61 3.67 2.34
N ASP A 103 11.61 4.82 3.03
CA ASP A 103 10.36 5.43 3.49
C ASP A 103 9.40 5.72 2.32
N GLN A 104 9.91 6.05 1.12
CA GLN A 104 9.09 6.20 -0.09
C GLN A 104 8.42 4.89 -0.52
N LYS A 105 9.12 3.75 -0.42
CA LYS A 105 8.53 2.44 -0.74
C LYS A 105 7.45 2.08 0.25
N ILE A 106 7.70 2.28 1.55
CA ILE A 106 6.72 2.04 2.62
C ILE A 106 5.49 2.92 2.41
N PHE A 107 5.69 4.20 2.07
CA PHE A 107 4.59 5.11 1.77
C PHE A 107 3.78 4.66 0.54
N VAL A 108 4.43 4.18 -0.54
CA VAL A 108 3.74 3.62 -1.70
C VAL A 108 2.92 2.38 -1.35
N GLU A 109 3.40 1.51 -0.46
CA GLU A 109 2.59 0.37 0.01
C GLU A 109 1.35 0.85 0.74
N ALA A 110 1.45 1.87 1.60
CA ALA A 110 0.29 2.46 2.25
C ALA A 110 -0.73 3.02 1.24
N LEU A 111 -0.29 3.68 0.17
CA LEU A 111 -1.18 4.17 -0.89
C LEU A 111 -1.89 3.03 -1.62
N ARG A 112 -1.19 1.94 -1.92
CA ARG A 112 -1.74 0.76 -2.61
C ARG A 112 -2.79 0.05 -1.77
N MET A 113 -2.53 -0.10 -0.48
CA MET A 113 -3.47 -0.71 0.47
C MET A 113 -4.77 0.09 0.61
N LEU A 114 -4.72 1.41 0.32
CA LEU A 114 -5.87 2.30 0.31
C LEU A 114 -6.45 2.51 -1.11
N GLU A 115 -5.97 1.77 -2.11
CA GLU A 115 -6.37 1.90 -3.52
C GLU A 115 -6.18 3.33 -4.10
N ASP A 116 -5.31 4.17 -3.51
CA ASP A 116 -5.00 5.54 -3.96
C ASP A 116 -4.01 5.52 -5.14
N THR A 117 -4.52 5.04 -6.27
CA THR A 117 -3.75 4.85 -7.51
C THR A 117 -3.19 6.14 -8.08
N GLU A 118 -3.91 7.27 -7.93
CA GLU A 118 -3.42 8.58 -8.39
C GLU A 118 -2.16 9.01 -7.62
N SER A 119 -2.16 8.84 -6.30
CA SER A 119 -0.99 9.16 -5.47
C SER A 119 0.16 8.19 -5.73
N VAL A 120 -0.12 6.91 -6.02
CA VAL A 120 0.91 5.95 -6.46
C VAL A 120 1.59 6.44 -7.74
N ASP A 121 0.83 6.87 -8.75
CA ASP A 121 1.38 7.39 -10.00
C ASP A 121 2.24 8.65 -9.78
N LYS A 122 1.80 9.56 -8.89
CA LYS A 122 2.59 10.75 -8.51
C LYS A 122 3.91 10.36 -7.86
N MET A 123 3.91 9.40 -6.93
CA MET A 123 5.13 8.89 -6.30
C MET A 123 6.12 8.34 -7.32
N ILE A 124 5.65 7.50 -8.25
CA ILE A 124 6.55 6.88 -9.22
C ILE A 124 7.11 7.90 -10.21
N LYS A 125 6.27 8.83 -10.69
CA LYS A 125 6.70 9.92 -11.57
C LYS A 125 7.77 10.80 -10.92
N ARG A 126 7.67 11.04 -9.61
CA ARG A 126 8.62 11.90 -8.87
C ARG A 126 9.89 11.16 -8.46
N HIS A 127 9.85 9.84 -8.34
CA HIS A 127 10.96 9.01 -7.94
C HIS A 127 11.35 7.97 -9.01
N PRO A 128 11.77 8.39 -10.22
CA PRO A 128 12.06 7.47 -11.33
C PRO A 128 13.23 6.52 -11.03
N ASN A 129 14.09 6.88 -10.07
CA ASN A 129 15.24 6.07 -9.66
C ASN A 129 14.94 5.07 -8.54
N ILE A 130 13.70 5.05 -8.03
CA ILE A 130 13.25 4.04 -7.06
C ILE A 130 12.48 2.97 -7.83
N SER A 131 12.96 1.73 -7.74
CA SER A 131 12.24 0.59 -8.32
C SER A 131 11.00 0.29 -7.47
N PHE A 132 9.82 0.67 -8.00
CA PHE A 132 8.52 0.23 -7.54
C PHE A 132 8.06 -0.92 -8.44
N LYS A 133 7.60 -2.06 -7.86
CA LYS A 133 7.02 -3.14 -8.68
C LYS A 133 5.71 -2.64 -9.27
N TYR A 134 5.58 -2.62 -10.59
CA TYR A 134 4.32 -2.28 -11.25
C TYR A 134 3.45 -3.53 -11.41
N PRO A 135 2.11 -3.40 -11.37
CA PRO A 135 1.27 -4.39 -12.00
C PRO A 135 1.48 -4.29 -13.51
N GLY A 136 1.59 -5.45 -14.17
CA GLY A 136 1.99 -5.54 -15.57
C GLY A 136 1.17 -4.66 -16.51
N ARG A 137 1.66 -3.44 -16.78
CA ARG A 137 1.51 -2.82 -18.10
C ARG A 137 2.70 -3.31 -18.91
N ALA A 138 2.43 -4.20 -19.84
CA ALA A 138 3.32 -4.43 -20.97
C ALA A 138 3.66 -3.07 -21.60
N GLY A 139 4.95 -2.73 -21.60
CA GLY A 139 5.59 -1.71 -22.43
C GLY A 139 4.88 -0.37 -22.60
N GLN A 140 5.24 0.62 -21.78
CA GLN A 140 5.43 1.98 -22.32
C GLN A 140 6.76 2.52 -21.82
N ILE A 141 7.79 2.23 -22.62
CA ILE A 141 9.05 2.95 -22.60
C ILE A 141 8.70 4.35 -23.12
N VAL A 142 8.54 5.32 -22.23
CA VAL A 142 8.42 6.72 -22.66
C VAL A 142 9.81 7.16 -23.10
N GLY A 143 10.11 6.93 -24.37
CA GLY A 143 11.29 7.48 -25.03
C GLY A 143 11.19 8.99 -25.07
N CYS A 144 11.86 9.66 -24.14
CA CYS A 144 12.18 11.09 -24.29
C CYS A 144 13.20 11.23 -25.43
N SER A 145 12.70 11.35 -26.66
CA SER A 145 13.49 11.81 -27.80
C SER A 145 13.65 13.33 -27.66
N LYS A 146 14.86 13.78 -27.34
CA LYS A 146 15.21 15.20 -27.31
C LYS A 146 15.24 15.73 -28.75
N HIS A 147 14.55 16.84 -28.99
CA HIS A 147 14.79 17.72 -30.15
C HIS A 147 16.00 18.59 -29.87
#